data_AF-A0A367MGU4-F1
#
_entry.id   AF-A0A367MGU4-F1
#
_cell.length_a   1.000
_cell.length_b   1.000
_cell.length_c   1.000
_cell.angle_alpha   90.00
_cell.angle_beta   90.00
_cell.angle_gamma   90.00
#
_symmetry.space_group_name_H-M   'P 1'
#
loop_
_entity.id
_entity.type
_entity.pdbx_description
1 polymer ?
#
loop_
_entity_poly.entity_id
_entity_poly.type
_entity_poly.pdbx_seq_one_letter_code
_entity_poly.pdbx_strand_id
1 'polypeptide(L)' 'MYKLCFYVPESHLDVVKQAVFAAGGGRIGAYDSCCWQSLGQGQFRPLDGSQPYLGQVGQ' A
#
# COMPACT_ATOMS: atom_id res chain seq x y z
N MET A 1 15.72 9.24 9.10
CA MET A 1 14.69 9.37 8.03
C MET A 1 14.10 7.99 7.81
N TYR A 2 12.78 7.88 7.70
CA TYR A 2 12.09 6.60 7.46
C TYR A 2 11.45 6.60 6.07
N LYS A 3 11.31 5.41 5.46
CA LYS A 3 10.57 5.22 4.21
C LYS A 3 9.30 4.46 4.51
N LEU A 4 8.16 5.01 4.11
CA LEU A 4 6.89 4.27 4.09
C LEU A 4 6.84 3.45 2.80
N CYS A 5 6.77 2.13 2.94
CA CYS A 5 6.49 1.20 1.84
C CYS A 5 5.21 0.45 2.18
N PHE A 6 4.27 0.40 1.24
CA PHE A 6 3.02 -0.36 1.40
C PHE A 6 2.67 -1.05 0.09
N TYR A 7 1.83 -2.09 0.19
CA TYR A 7 1.30 -2.85 -0.93
C TYR A 7 -0.22 -2.75 -0.90
N VAL A 8 -0.84 -2.56 -2.06
CA VAL A 8 -2.26 -2.26 -2.20
C VAL A 8 -2.78 -2.87 -3.51
N PRO A 9 -4.00 -3.43 -3.55
CA PRO A 9 -4.63 -3.86 -4.81
C PRO A 9 -4.75 -2.70 -5.79
N GLU A 10 -4.63 -2.97 -7.09
CA GLU A 10 -4.72 -1.93 -8.13
C GLU A 10 -5.98 -1.07 -8.02
N SER A 11 -7.12 -1.67 -7.68
CA SER A 11 -8.40 -0.98 -7.48
C SER A 11 -8.40 0.09 -6.39
N HIS A 12 -7.43 0.06 -5.47
CA HIS A 12 -7.34 0.98 -4.34
C HIS A 12 -6.10 1.91 -4.43
N LEU A 13 -5.31 1.79 -5.50
CA LEU A 13 -4.04 2.50 -5.67
C LEU A 13 -4.17 4.01 -5.46
N ASP A 14 -5.10 4.65 -6.17
CA ASP A 14 -5.23 6.11 -6.13
C ASP A 14 -5.80 6.61 -4.80
N VAL A 15 -6.81 5.93 -4.25
CA VAL A 15 -7.42 6.32 -2.97
C VAL A 15 -6.39 6.27 -1.84
N VAL A 16 -5.55 5.23 -1.79
CA VAL A 16 -4.51 5.10 -0.76
C VAL A 16 -3.40 6.15 -0.95
N LYS A 17 -2.94 6.41 -2.18
CA LYS A 17 -1.96 7.49 -2.44
C LYS A 17 -2.47 8.84 -1.96
N GLN A 18 -3.71 9.19 -2.29
CA GLN A 18 -4.31 10.46 -1.86
C GLN A 18 -4.39 10.58 -0.34
N ALA A 19 -4.74 9.49 0.37
CA ALA A 19 -4.74 9.49 1.82
C ALA A 19 -3.33 9.71 2.42
N VAL A 20 -2.30 9.07 1.85
CA VAL A 20 -0.90 9.26 2.27
C VAL A 20 -0.45 10.70 2.04
N PHE A 21 -0.79 11.30 0.90
CA PHE A 21 -0.43 12.67 0.58
C PHE A 21 -1.15 13.68 1.48
N ALA A 22 -2.44 13.46 1.74
CA ALA A 22 -3.22 14.27 2.68
C ALA A 22 -2.66 14.21 4.11
N ALA A 23 -2.10 13.06 4.51
CA ALA A 23 -1.41 12.89 5.79
C ALA A 23 0.01 13.53 5.83
N GLY A 24 0.47 14.13 4.73
CA GLY A 24 1.77 14.79 4.62
C GLY A 24 2.91 13.90 4.10
N GLY A 25 2.63 12.63 3.77
CA GLY A 25 3.58 11.75 3.10
C GLY A 25 3.96 12.30 1.73
N GLY A 26 5.20 12.10 1.31
CA GLY A 26 5.68 12.54 0.00
C GLY A 26 5.96 14.05 -0.13
N ARG A 27 5.97 14.82 0.97
CA ARG A 27 6.45 16.21 0.96
C ARG A 27 7.97 16.26 1.10
N ILE A 28 8.67 16.77 0.09
CA ILE A 28 10.13 16.90 0.08
C ILE A 28 10.50 18.28 -0.49
N GLY A 29 10.93 19.20 0.38
CA GLY A 29 11.24 20.58 -0.04
C GLY A 29 10.03 21.27 -0.68
N ALA A 30 10.20 21.70 -1.94
CA ALA A 30 9.14 22.34 -2.73
C ALA A 30 8.26 21.36 -3.53
N TYR A 31 8.42 20.05 -3.31
CA TYR A 31 7.63 19.01 -3.98
C TYR A 31 6.64 18.38 -3.01
N ASP A 32 5.42 18.14 -3.48
CA ASP A 32 4.43 17.31 -2.79
C ASP A 32 4.14 16.03 -3.58
N SER A 33 3.36 15.15 -2.97
CA SER A 33 2.86 13.94 -3.62
C SER A 33 3.96 13.03 -4.20
N CYS A 34 5.18 13.10 -3.66
CA CYS A 34 6.30 12.27 -4.09
C CYS A 34 6.05 10.81 -3.69
N CYS A 35 5.90 9.94 -4.69
CA CYS A 35 5.85 8.50 -4.49
C CYS A 35 6.50 7.77 -5.67
N TRP A 36 6.97 6.56 -5.42
CA TRP A 36 7.34 5.60 -6.47
C TRP A 36 6.37 4.43 -6.41
N GLN A 37 5.89 3.98 -7.57
CA GLN A 37 4.97 2.85 -7.69
C GLN A 37 5.47 1.85 -8.74
N SER A 38 5.25 0.57 -8.49
CA SER A 38 5.51 -0.52 -9.43
C SER A 38 4.45 -1.60 -9.29
N LEU A 39 3.97 -2.15 -10.40
CA LEU A 39 3.12 -3.34 -10.37
C LEU A 39 3.94 -4.56 -9.95
N GLY A 40 3.37 -5.41 -9.12
CA GLY A 40 4.02 -6.64 -8.65
C GLY A 40 3.01 -7.69 -8.24
N GLN A 41 3.51 -8.90 -7.98
CA GLN A 41 2.70 -10.03 -7.50
C GLN A 41 3.05 -10.34 -6.06
N GLY A 42 2.08 -10.18 -5.16
CA GLY A 42 2.17 -10.63 -3.77
C GLY A 42 1.62 -12.03 -3.62
N GLN A 43 2.20 -12.82 -2.71
CA GLN A 43 1.68 -14.11 -2.31
C GLN A 43 1.73 -14.25 -0.79
N PHE A 44 0.73 -14.91 -0.24
CA PHE A 44 0.63 -15.21 1.18
C PHE A 44 -0.29 -16.41 1.35
N ARG A 45 -0.15 -17.11 2.48
CA ARG A 45 -1.08 -18.15 2.93
C ARG A 45 -1.73 -17.66 4.22
N PRO A 46 -3.04 -17.38 4.25
CA PRO A 46 -3.69 -16.92 5.47
C PRO A 46 -3.71 -18.05 6.51
N LEU A 47 -3.35 -17.72 7.75
CA LEU A 47 -3.39 -18.65 8.90
C LEU A 47 -4.71 -18.51 9.66
N ASP A 48 -4.97 -19.42 10.59
CA ASP A 48 -6.15 -19.36 11.45
C ASP A 48 -6.28 -18.01 12.16
N GLY A 49 -7.48 -17.44 12.11
CA GLY A 49 -7.77 -16.09 12.64
C GLY A 49 -7.49 -14.94 11.68
N SER A 50 -6.94 -15.20 10.49
CA SER A 50 -6.75 -14.16 9.47
C SER A 50 -8.08 -13.70 8.86
N GLN A 51 -8.19 -12.41 8.56
CA GLN A 51 -9.26 -11.84 7.74
C GLN A 51 -8.65 -11.29 6.44
N PRO A 52 -8.25 -12.16 5.50
CA PRO A 52 -7.55 -11.73 4.30
C PRO A 52 -8.50 -11.00 3.35
N TYR A 53 -7.99 -9.96 2.68
CA TYR A 53 -8.73 -9.30 1.60
C TYR A 53 -8.84 -10.19 0.34
N LEU A 54 -7.85 -11.06 0.10
CA LEU A 54 -7.82 -12.03 -1.00
C LEU A 54 -7.50 -13.44 -0.47
N GLY A 55 -8.18 -14.45 -1.01
CA GLY A 55 -7.93 -15.85 -0.66
C GLY A 55 -8.71 -16.35 0.56
N GLN A 56 -8.42 -17.59 0.96
CA GLN A 56 -9.08 -18.29 2.05
C GLN A 56 -8.05 -18.86 3.03
N VAL A 57 -8.44 -19.04 4.30
CA VAL A 57 -7.55 -19.61 5.32
C VAL A 57 -7.04 -20.99 4.87
N GLY A 58 -5.73 -21.17 4.94
CA GLY A 58 -5.05 -22.42 4.57
C GLY A 58 -4.73 -22.58 3.07
N GLN A 59 -5.15 -21.65 2.20
CA GLN A 59 -4.91 -21.67 0.75
C GLN A 59 -3.69 -20.86 0.32
#